data_AF-A0A0B1RYN9-F1
#
_entry.id   AF-A0A0B1RYN9-F1
#
_cell.length_a   1.000
_cell.length_b   1.000
_cell.length_c   1.000
_cell.angle_alpha   90.00
_cell.angle_beta   90.00
_cell.angle_gamma   90.00
#
_symmetry.space_group_name_H-M   'P 1'
#
loop_
_entity.id
_entity.type
_entity.pdbx_description
1 polymer ?
#
loop_
_entity_poly.entity_id
_entity_poly.type
_entity_poly.pdbx_seq_one_letter_code
_entity_poly.pdbx_strand_id
1 'polypeptide(L)'
;MKQHFNLGKKIRQLYVDTGFLGKRYSSAEIYVRSTDYNRTIISALSNMIGMYGWNHGASRKGLDYPDVEGWPDAYVPIAVHTIDRRKDYEVKKLIFQG
;
A
#
# COMPACT_ATOMS: atom_id res chain seq x y z
N MET A 1 -2.96 0.60 12.54
CA MET A 1 -2.54 1.65 11.57
C MET A 1 -1.08 2.10 11.77
N LYS A 2 -0.71 2.79 12.88
CA LYS A 2 0.67 3.30 13.12
C LYS A 2 1.78 2.25 12.92
N GLN A 3 1.59 1.03 13.42
CA GLN A 3 2.55 -0.05 13.25
C GLN A 3 2.76 -0.42 11.78
N HIS A 4 1.68 -0.58 11.00
CA HIS A 4 1.76 -0.86 9.57
C HIS A 4 2.36 0.30 8.77
N PHE A 5 2.04 1.54 9.13
CA PHE A 5 2.69 2.72 8.54
C PHE A 5 4.21 2.71 8.78
N ASN A 6 4.65 2.42 10.00
CA ASN A 6 6.07 2.30 10.32
C ASN A 6 6.75 1.13 9.61
N LEU A 7 6.03 0.01 9.45
CA LEU A 7 6.50 -1.12 8.65
C LEU A 7 6.69 -0.72 7.19
N GLY A 8 5.73 -0.01 6.59
CA GLY A 8 5.84 0.48 5.22
C GLY A 8 7.07 1.36 4.98
N LYS A 9 7.38 2.26 5.91
CA LYS A 9 8.62 3.05 5.82
C LYS A 9 9.88 2.18 5.77
N LYS A 10 9.93 1.10 6.55
CA LYS A 10 11.06 0.14 6.53
C LYS A 10 11.12 -0.63 5.22
N ILE A 11 9.98 -1.05 4.68
CA ILE A 11 9.91 -1.73 3.38
C ILE A 11 10.38 -0.80 2.26
N ARG A 12 10.03 0.49 2.30
CA ARG A 12 10.56 1.48 1.36
C ARG A 12 12.08 1.56 1.40
N GLN A 13 12.64 1.70 2.61
CA GLN A 13 14.10 1.75 2.80
C GLN A 13 14.79 0.53 2.20
N LEU A 14 14.16 -0.63 2.31
CA LEU A 14 14.73 -1.89 1.82
C LEU A 14 14.60 -2.07 0.31
N TYR A 15 13.51 -1.62 -0.32
CA TYR A 15 13.21 -1.96 -1.72
C TYR A 15 13.16 -0.77 -2.68
N VAL A 16 12.73 0.41 -2.23
CA VAL A 16 12.64 1.60 -3.08
C VAL A 16 13.93 2.38 -3.02
N ASP A 17 14.46 2.62 -1.81
CA ASP A 17 15.65 3.45 -1.64
C ASP A 17 16.92 2.72 -2.10
N THR A 18 16.89 1.37 -2.16
CA THR A 18 17.92 0.53 -2.77
C THR A 18 17.79 0.41 -4.29
N GLY A 19 16.70 0.91 -4.88
CA GLY A 19 16.47 0.92 -6.33
C GLY A 19 15.87 -0.36 -6.91
N PHE A 20 15.42 -1.32 -6.10
CA PHE A 20 14.71 -2.51 -6.59
C PHE A 20 13.31 -2.17 -7.14
N LEU A 21 12.61 -1.24 -6.49
CA LEU A 21 11.32 -0.69 -6.91
C LEU A 21 11.47 0.78 -7.31
N GLY A 22 10.57 1.26 -8.19
CA GLY A 22 10.51 2.65 -8.57
C GLY A 22 10.26 3.58 -7.38
N LYS A 23 10.82 4.80 -7.45
CA LYS A 23 10.60 5.86 -6.44
C LYS A 23 9.13 6.30 -6.36
N ARG A 24 8.42 6.20 -7.49
CA ARG A 24 6.98 6.42 -7.66
C ARG A 24 6.27 5.07 -7.69
N TYR A 25 5.05 5.03 -7.20
CA TYR A 25 4.24 3.81 -7.28
C TYR A 25 3.95 3.45 -8.73
N SER A 26 4.04 2.16 -9.05
CA SER A 26 3.66 1.57 -10.33
C SER A 26 2.89 0.28 -10.09
N SER A 27 1.68 0.18 -10.67
CA SER A 27 0.88 -1.06 -10.61
C SER A 27 1.50 -2.22 -11.40
N ALA A 28 2.48 -1.94 -12.28
CA ALA A 28 3.25 -2.96 -12.98
C ALA A 28 4.32 -3.61 -12.09
N GLU A 29 4.74 -2.93 -11.02
CA GLU A 29 5.79 -3.41 -10.10
C GLU A 29 5.20 -4.04 -8.83
N ILE A 30 4.02 -3.57 -8.40
CA ILE A 30 3.45 -3.91 -7.09
C ILE A 30 2.00 -4.36 -7.24
N TYR A 31 1.74 -5.56 -6.73
CA TYR A 31 0.39 -6.09 -6.54
C TYR A 31 0.10 -6.25 -5.04
N VAL A 32 -0.93 -5.59 -4.54
CA VAL A 32 -1.32 -5.65 -3.12
C VAL A 32 -2.62 -6.42 -2.98
N ARG A 33 -2.60 -7.46 -2.13
CA ARG A 33 -3.76 -8.29 -1.84
C ARG A 33 -3.99 -8.42 -0.34
N SER A 34 -5.24 -8.32 0.09
CA SER A 34 -5.66 -8.61 1.46
C SER A 34 -6.81 -9.60 1.48
N THR A 35 -7.09 -10.18 2.65
CA THR A 35 -8.38 -10.82 2.90
C THR A 35 -9.49 -9.77 2.97
N ASP A 36 -10.74 -10.23 2.80
CA ASP A 36 -11.94 -9.40 2.88
C ASP A 36 -12.35 -9.07 4.33
N TYR A 37 -11.43 -8.48 5.09
CA TYR A 37 -11.71 -7.92 6.41
C TYR A 37 -11.28 -6.45 6.45
N ASN A 38 -12.13 -5.59 7.01
CA ASN A 38 -11.80 -4.17 7.17
C ASN A 38 -10.44 -3.96 7.84
N ARG A 39 -10.13 -4.77 8.86
CA ARG A 39 -8.84 -4.68 9.57
C ARG A 39 -7.64 -4.96 8.66
N THR A 40 -7.74 -5.92 7.73
CA THR A 40 -6.62 -6.31 6.85
C THR A 40 -6.48 -5.36 5.67
N ILE A 41 -7.60 -4.86 5.13
CA ILE A 41 -7.60 -3.79 4.12
C ILE A 41 -6.95 -2.51 4.70
N ILE A 42 -7.37 -2.08 5.89
CA ILE A 42 -6.82 -0.89 6.56
C ILE A 42 -5.33 -1.09 6.88
N SER A 43 -4.93 -2.30 7.28
CA SER A 43 -3.51 -2.63 7.48
C SER A 43 -2.68 -2.55 6.20
N ALA A 44 -3.20 -3.08 5.09
CA ALA A 44 -2.53 -3.01 3.79
C ALA A 44 -2.40 -1.56 3.31
N LEU A 45 -3.47 -0.78 3.37
CA LEU A 45 -3.46 0.66 3.03
C LEU A 45 -2.47 1.43 3.91
N SER A 46 -2.48 1.19 5.23
CA SER A 46 -1.53 1.84 6.16
C SER A 46 -0.07 1.54 5.78
N ASN A 47 0.20 0.32 5.33
CA ASN A 47 1.53 -0.10 4.89
C ASN A 47 1.93 0.65 3.60
N MET A 48 1.06 0.66 2.60
CA MET A 48 1.31 1.33 1.32
C MET A 48 1.48 2.85 1.47
N ILE A 49 0.71 3.49 2.36
CA ILE A 49 0.89 4.91 2.71
C ILE A 49 2.28 5.14 3.34
N GLY A 50 2.77 4.20 4.17
CA GLY A 50 4.13 4.25 4.71
C GLY A 50 5.22 4.06 3.66
N MET A 51 4.93 3.32 2.57
CA MET A 51 5.88 3.07 1.50
C MET A 51 5.96 4.21 0.46
N TYR A 52 4.81 4.77 0.08
CA TYR A 52 4.71 5.69 -1.08
C TYR A 52 4.00 7.02 -0.77
N GLY A 53 3.51 7.23 0.46
CA GLY A 53 2.79 8.45 0.84
C GLY A 53 3.68 9.59 1.34
N TRP A 54 3.06 10.79 1.40
CA TRP A 54 3.39 12.10 2.02
C TRP A 54 4.85 12.62 2.04
N ASN A 55 5.88 11.82 2.24
CA ASN A 55 7.19 12.33 2.71
C ASN A 55 8.40 12.04 1.80
N HIS A 56 8.20 11.53 0.58
CA HIS A 56 9.34 11.12 -0.26
C HIS A 56 9.58 12.00 -1.50
N GLY A 57 8.73 13.00 -1.75
CA GLY A 57 8.89 13.96 -2.85
C GLY A 57 8.89 13.36 -4.27
N ALA A 58 8.61 12.06 -4.39
CA ALA A 58 8.66 11.34 -5.66
C ALA A 58 7.35 11.43 -6.44
N SER A 59 6.21 11.48 -5.74
CA SER A 59 4.88 11.55 -6.33
C SER A 59 4.57 12.95 -6.84
N ARG A 60 3.94 13.05 -8.02
CA ARG A 60 3.62 14.29 -8.70
C ARG A 60 2.14 14.63 -8.60
N LYS A 61 1.85 15.83 -8.11
CA LYS A 61 0.50 16.43 -8.13
C LYS A 61 -0.02 16.53 -9.56
N GLY A 62 -1.30 16.22 -9.77
CA GLY A 62 -1.96 16.21 -11.08
C GLY A 62 -1.62 14.99 -11.95
N LEU A 63 -0.74 14.09 -11.49
CA LEU A 63 -0.35 12.87 -12.23
C LEU A 63 -0.52 11.61 -11.37
N ASP A 64 0.15 11.56 -10.22
CA ASP A 64 0.09 10.41 -9.29
C ASP A 64 -1.05 10.56 -8.28
N TYR A 65 -1.49 11.79 -8.04
CA TYR A 65 -2.64 12.11 -7.21
C TYR A 65 -3.34 13.37 -7.74
N PRO A 66 -4.66 13.50 -7.55
CA PRO A 66 -5.44 14.66 -7.99
C PRO A 66 -4.89 16.00 -7.49
N ASP A 67 -4.91 17.01 -8.37
CA ASP A 67 -4.71 18.41 -8.01
C ASP A 67 -6.06 19.09 -7.80
N VAL A 68 -6.77 18.69 -6.74
CA VAL A 68 -8.09 19.25 -6.41
C VAL A 68 -8.14 19.63 -4.93
N GLU A 69 -8.88 20.69 -4.64
CA GLU A 69 -9.10 21.14 -3.27
C GLU A 69 -9.74 20.02 -2.43
N GLY A 70 -9.22 19.81 -1.22
CA GLY A 70 -9.67 18.76 -0.32
C GLY A 70 -9.00 17.39 -0.53
N TRP A 71 -8.23 17.18 -1.61
CA TRP A 71 -7.42 15.97 -1.74
C TRP A 71 -6.15 16.08 -0.87
N PRO A 72 -5.81 15.06 -0.07
CA PRO A 72 -4.59 15.09 0.74
C PRO A 72 -3.34 15.11 -0.15
N ASP A 73 -2.42 16.05 0.11
CA ASP A 73 -1.17 16.13 -0.64
C ASP A 73 -0.37 14.81 -0.58
N ALA A 74 0.28 14.43 -1.68
CA ALA A 74 1.08 13.21 -1.77
C ALA A 74 0.38 11.90 -1.28
N TYR A 75 -0.96 11.87 -1.28
CA TYR A 75 -1.74 10.66 -1.10
C TYR A 75 -2.03 10.02 -2.47
N VAL A 76 -1.28 8.97 -2.78
CA VAL A 76 -1.46 8.17 -3.99
C VAL A 76 -2.46 7.05 -3.70
N PRO A 77 -3.57 6.94 -4.45
CA PRO A 77 -4.52 5.85 -4.28
C PRO A 77 -3.89 4.55 -4.79
N ILE A 78 -3.70 3.58 -3.89
CA ILE A 78 -3.11 2.28 -4.20
C ILE A 78 -4.17 1.20 -4.03
N ALA A 79 -4.43 0.46 -5.11
CA ALA A 79 -5.44 -0.60 -5.12
C ALA A 79 -5.03 -1.74 -4.17
N VAL A 80 -5.94 -2.11 -3.27
CA VAL A 80 -5.82 -3.32 -2.45
C VAL A 80 -6.89 -4.29 -2.94
N HIS A 81 -6.45 -5.37 -3.57
CA HIS A 81 -7.36 -6.38 -4.11
C HIS A 81 -7.82 -7.33 -3.00
N THR A 82 -9.10 -7.67 -3.02
CA THR A 82 -9.69 -8.68 -2.14
C THR A 82 -10.37 -9.75 -2.98
N ILE A 83 -10.48 -10.96 -2.43
CA ILE A 83 -11.28 -12.04 -2.99
C ILE A 83 -12.29 -12.44 -1.94
N ASP A 84 -13.52 -12.75 -2.37
CA ASP A 84 -14.56 -13.29 -1.48
C ASP A 84 -13.99 -14.45 -0.66
N ARG A 85 -14.19 -14.37 0.66
CA ARG A 85 -13.67 -15.32 1.65
C ARG A 85 -13.92 -16.79 1.29
N ARG A 86 -15.05 -17.11 0.67
CA ARG A 86 -15.39 -18.51 0.32
C ARG A 86 -14.49 -19.05 -0.79
N LYS A 87 -14.01 -18.17 -1.68
CA LYS A 87 -13.19 -18.47 -2.86
C LYS A 87 -11.71 -18.17 -2.69
N ASP A 88 -11.31 -17.61 -1.55
CA ASP A 88 -9.91 -17.34 -1.26
C ASP A 88 -9.20 -18.61 -0.74
N TYR A 89 -8.45 -19.30 -1.61
CA TYR A 89 -7.66 -20.49 -1.26
C TYR A 89 -6.20 -20.17 -0.87
N GLU A 90 -5.72 -18.96 -1.18
CA GLU A 90 -4.33 -18.55 -1.03
C GLU A 90 -4.04 -17.90 0.32
N VAL A 91 -4.97 -17.07 0.82
CA VAL A 91 -4.77 -16.29 2.06
C VAL A 91 -5.43 -16.96 3.28
N LYS A 92 -6.29 -17.98 3.06
CA LYS A 92 -6.88 -18.80 4.14
C LYS A 92 -5.84 -19.43 5.06
N LYS A 93 -4.65 -19.76 4.55
CA LYS A 93 -3.59 -20.43 5.32
C LYS A 93 -2.92 -19.55 6.39
N LEU A 94 -3.04 -18.23 6.28
CA LEU A 94 -2.33 -17.27 7.15
C LEU A 94 -3.09 -16.90 8.44
N ILE A 95 -4.36 -17.29 8.59
CA ILE A 95 -5.20 -16.86 9.73
C ILE A 95 -5.51 -18.01 10.72
N PHE A 96 -5.14 -19.26 10.41
CA PHE A 96 -5.43 -20.44 11.25
C PHE A 96 -4.20 -21.10 11.90
N GLN A 97 -3.11 -20.35 12.13
CA GLN A 97 -2.00 -20.80 12.99
C GLN A 97 -2.00 -20.04 14.31
N GLY A 98 -3.04 -20.27 15.11
CA GLY A 98 -3.17 -19.80 16.49
C GLY A 98 -3.95 -20.81 17.30
#